data_AF-A0A6G2U4H4-F1
#
_entry.id   AF-A0A6G2U4H4-F1
#
_cell.length_a   1.000
_cell.length_b   1.000
_cell.length_c   1.000
_cell.angle_alpha   90.00
_cell.angle_beta   90.00
_cell.angle_gamma   90.00
#
_symmetry.space_group_name_H-M   'P 1'
#
loop_
_entity.id
_entity.type
_entity.pdbx_description
1 polymer ?
#
loop_
_entity_poly.entity_id
_entity_poly.type
_entity_poly.pdbx_seq_one_letter_code
_entity_poly.pdbx_strand_id
1 'polypeptide(L)'
;MAENPSVPGPRRDMAMHNDWFVSGWDHVLPRQGFPLTMLIGTACQPGFTGSLDDLVQEIFDGHWDMIGGDLDGALTFSWPDEKWDYEAAPEGREACEAARWEQFGAMLTAAGYPVPKTVRDLSELYLTWGLAGREETPDGTRWSMPAALPLPGDLLPLDAELTKRLDGIRWTMRTGPLVNTLINHLVDDLGEPEETLTSLDRLAAATGQDVDDVRLALAELVESGDAHVQRGQEPADAERLETHRRFRLVMNWDHFHEHRIQLSIRD
;
A
#
# COMPACT_ATOMS: atom_id res chain seq x y z
N MET A 1 3.28 -38.08 40.14
CA MET A 1 2.53 -37.49 39.01
C MET A 1 3.32 -36.28 38.58
N ALA A 2 4.04 -36.38 37.47
CA ALA A 2 4.74 -35.25 36.88
C ALA A 2 3.79 -34.66 35.83
N GLU A 3 3.46 -33.39 35.98
CA GLU A 3 2.75 -32.63 34.96
C GLU A 3 3.65 -32.55 33.72
N ASN A 4 3.16 -33.10 32.60
CA ASN A 4 3.80 -32.87 31.32
C ASN A 4 3.66 -31.38 30.99
N PRO A 5 4.75 -30.65 30.70
CA PRO A 5 4.63 -29.31 30.15
C PRO A 5 3.93 -29.43 28.80
N SER A 6 2.77 -28.79 28.70
CA SER A 6 1.99 -28.65 27.49
C SER A 6 2.91 -28.20 26.36
N VAL A 7 3.05 -29.02 25.32
CA VAL A 7 3.71 -28.61 24.08
C VAL A 7 2.98 -27.35 23.59
N PRO A 8 3.67 -26.23 23.33
CA PRO A 8 3.04 -25.05 22.77
C PRO A 8 2.29 -25.45 21.51
N GLY A 9 1.02 -25.04 21.39
CA GLY A 9 0.28 -25.23 20.15
C GLY A 9 1.03 -24.60 18.96
N PRO A 10 0.66 -24.95 17.71
CA PRO A 10 1.23 -24.28 16.54
C PRO A 10 1.05 -22.77 16.67
N ARG A 11 2.15 -22.01 16.51
CA ARG A 11 2.13 -20.55 16.52
C ARG A 11 1.22 -20.06 15.39
N ARG A 12 0.48 -18.98 15.65
CA ARG A 12 -0.34 -18.33 14.62
C ARG A 12 0.56 -17.75 13.53
N ASP A 13 0.12 -17.88 12.28
CA ASP A 13 0.77 -17.23 11.16
C ASP A 13 0.48 -15.73 11.21
N MET A 14 1.48 -14.89 10.92
CA MET A 14 1.26 -13.45 10.84
C MET A 14 0.30 -13.12 9.69
N ALA A 15 -0.67 -12.25 9.96
CA ALA A 15 -1.60 -11.76 8.95
C ALA A 15 -1.39 -10.28 8.67
N MET A 16 -1.38 -9.93 7.37
CA MET A 16 -1.38 -8.56 6.89
C MET A 16 -2.78 -8.16 6.42
N HIS A 17 -3.17 -6.92 6.68
CA HIS A 17 -4.40 -6.36 6.11
C HIS A 17 -4.22 -6.04 4.62
N ASN A 18 -5.11 -6.56 3.76
CA ASN A 18 -4.97 -6.42 2.30
C ASN A 18 -4.92 -4.96 1.83
N ASP A 19 -5.69 -4.09 2.47
CA ASP A 19 -5.77 -2.67 2.10
C ASP A 19 -4.59 -1.83 2.62
N TRP A 20 -3.63 -2.40 3.35
CA TRP A 20 -2.55 -1.62 3.96
C TRP A 20 -1.79 -0.77 2.93
N PHE A 21 -1.29 -1.40 1.86
CA PHE A 21 -0.53 -0.69 0.83
C PHE A 21 -1.40 0.26 0.01
N VAL A 22 -2.64 -0.16 -0.32
CA VAL A 22 -3.58 0.65 -1.11
C VAL A 22 -4.04 1.89 -0.33
N SER A 23 -4.19 1.79 0.98
CA SER A 23 -4.59 2.94 1.81
C SER A 23 -3.53 4.06 1.84
N GLY A 24 -2.26 3.71 1.65
CA GLY A 24 -1.12 4.64 1.69
C GLY A 24 -0.69 5.06 3.10
N TRP A 25 -1.14 4.34 4.13
CA TRP A 25 -0.78 4.61 5.53
C TRP A 25 0.72 4.48 5.81
N ASP A 26 1.43 3.65 5.04
CA ASP A 26 2.89 3.47 5.10
C ASP A 26 3.69 4.73 4.74
N HIS A 27 3.08 5.66 3.99
CA HIS A 27 3.68 6.94 3.65
C HIS A 27 3.40 8.05 4.66
N VAL A 28 2.50 7.83 5.61
CA VAL A 28 2.07 8.82 6.60
C VAL A 28 2.56 8.46 8.00
N LEU A 29 2.50 7.17 8.35
CA LEU A 29 2.80 6.73 9.71
C LEU A 29 4.31 6.58 9.95
N PRO A 30 4.72 6.66 11.22
CA PRO A 30 6.02 6.15 11.63
C PRO A 30 6.17 4.69 11.21
N ARG A 31 7.42 4.26 11.12
CA ARG A 31 7.80 2.93 10.64
C ARG A 31 7.07 1.80 11.35
N GLN A 32 6.83 1.96 12.66
CA GLN A 32 6.15 0.97 13.48
C GLN A 32 4.66 0.79 13.13
N GLY A 33 4.08 1.64 12.29
CA GLY A 33 2.71 1.47 11.79
C GLY A 33 2.54 0.15 11.02
N PHE A 34 3.48 -0.21 10.15
CA PHE A 34 3.45 -1.46 9.40
C PHE A 34 3.42 -2.72 10.30
N PRO A 35 4.40 -2.94 11.20
CA PRO A 35 4.38 -4.11 12.06
C PRO A 35 3.21 -4.06 13.04
N LEU A 36 2.80 -2.90 13.54
CA LEU A 36 1.60 -2.80 14.38
C LEU A 36 0.34 -3.26 13.64
N THR A 37 0.18 -2.89 12.36
CA THR A 37 -0.91 -3.40 11.52
C THR A 37 -0.87 -4.92 11.39
N MET A 38 0.32 -5.52 11.21
CA MET A 38 0.45 -6.98 11.18
C MET A 38 0.08 -7.63 12.51
N LEU A 39 0.50 -7.04 13.62
CA LEU A 39 0.19 -7.55 14.96
C LEU A 39 -1.31 -7.54 15.21
N ILE A 40 -1.97 -6.42 14.94
CA ILE A 40 -3.43 -6.30 15.10
C ILE A 40 -4.15 -7.22 14.11
N GLY A 41 -3.72 -7.30 12.85
CA GLY A 41 -4.28 -8.23 11.87
C GLY A 41 -4.19 -9.68 12.32
N THR A 42 -3.10 -10.06 12.99
CA THR A 42 -2.94 -11.38 13.60
C THR A 42 -3.83 -11.56 14.83
N ALA A 43 -4.00 -10.52 15.65
CA ALA A 43 -4.93 -10.51 16.78
C ALA A 43 -6.40 -10.68 16.35
N CYS A 44 -6.75 -10.34 15.11
CA CYS A 44 -8.08 -10.51 14.55
C CYS A 44 -8.38 -11.95 14.12
N GLN A 45 -7.41 -12.86 14.16
CA GLN A 45 -7.61 -14.24 13.75
C GLN A 45 -8.57 -14.98 14.71
N PRO A 46 -9.39 -15.91 14.20
CA PRO A 46 -10.28 -16.70 15.04
C PRO A 46 -9.54 -17.42 16.17
N GLY A 47 -10.09 -17.35 17.38
CA GLY A 47 -9.57 -18.04 18.55
C GLY A 47 -8.44 -17.31 19.29
N PHE A 48 -8.09 -16.09 18.91
CA PHE A 48 -7.31 -15.19 19.78
C PHE A 48 -8.25 -14.33 20.63
N THR A 49 -7.95 -14.28 21.93
CA THR A 49 -8.55 -13.36 22.89
C THR A 49 -7.46 -12.97 23.87
N GLY A 50 -7.09 -11.69 23.94
CA GLY A 50 -5.94 -11.23 24.72
C GLY A 50 -5.42 -9.86 24.30
N SER A 51 -4.49 -9.33 25.10
CA SER A 51 -3.81 -8.07 24.83
C SER A 51 -2.76 -8.21 23.71
N LEU A 52 -2.26 -7.09 23.19
CA LEU A 52 -1.14 -7.12 22.25
C LEU A 52 0.12 -7.69 22.90
N ASP A 53 0.31 -7.50 24.21
CA ASP A 53 1.43 -8.09 24.96
C ASP A 53 1.35 -9.63 24.97
N ASP A 54 0.16 -10.19 25.15
CA ASP A 54 -0.07 -11.65 25.08
C ASP A 54 0.27 -12.19 23.68
N LEU A 55 -0.08 -11.44 22.63
CA LEU A 55 0.19 -11.83 21.25
C LEU A 55 1.68 -11.75 20.91
N VAL A 56 2.37 -10.70 21.36
CA VAL A 56 3.82 -10.57 21.21
C VAL A 56 4.53 -11.71 21.93
N GLN A 57 4.06 -12.09 23.12
CA GLN A 57 4.59 -13.22 23.86
C GLN A 57 4.36 -14.55 23.11
N GLU A 58 3.22 -14.74 22.46
CA GLU A 58 2.91 -15.97 21.73
C GLU A 58 3.72 -16.13 20.45
N ILE A 59 3.81 -15.07 19.63
CA ILE A 59 4.40 -15.14 18.29
C ILE A 59 5.92 -14.97 18.36
N PHE A 60 6.39 -14.05 19.19
CA PHE A 60 7.79 -13.62 19.22
C PHE A 60 8.52 -14.02 20.49
N ASP A 61 7.91 -14.81 21.38
CA ASP A 61 8.46 -15.10 22.71
C ASP A 61 8.79 -13.83 23.53
N GLY A 62 8.10 -12.72 23.24
CA GLY A 62 8.36 -11.41 23.86
C GLY A 62 9.31 -10.49 23.08
N HIS A 63 9.85 -10.95 21.94
CA HIS A 63 10.86 -10.23 21.15
C HIS A 63 10.28 -9.56 19.88
N TRP A 64 9.56 -8.45 20.08
CA TRP A 64 9.02 -7.61 19.01
C TRP A 64 10.08 -6.78 18.27
N ASP A 65 11.31 -6.77 18.79
CA ASP A 65 12.43 -5.93 18.37
C ASP A 65 12.90 -6.21 16.94
N MET A 66 12.67 -7.42 16.44
CA MET A 66 13.03 -7.81 15.07
C MET A 66 12.17 -7.15 13.97
N ILE A 67 10.98 -6.63 14.29
CA ILE A 67 10.07 -6.07 13.27
C ILE A 67 9.53 -4.69 13.65
N GLY A 68 9.29 -4.42 14.94
CA GLY A 68 8.68 -3.16 15.38
C GLY A 68 9.25 -2.54 16.65
N GLY A 69 10.29 -3.13 17.27
CA GLY A 69 10.92 -2.60 18.48
C GLY A 69 10.27 -3.12 19.76
N ASP A 70 9.81 -2.21 20.62
CA ASP A 70 9.09 -2.48 21.87
C ASP A 70 7.73 -1.77 21.80
N LEU A 71 6.67 -2.37 22.36
CA LEU A 71 5.36 -1.71 22.44
C LEU A 71 5.43 -0.38 23.22
N ASP A 72 6.33 -0.31 24.22
CA ASP A 72 6.60 0.92 24.97
C ASP A 72 7.81 1.70 24.41
N GLY A 73 8.38 1.22 23.31
CA GLY A 73 9.50 1.83 22.61
C GLY A 73 9.12 3.10 21.84
N ALA A 74 10.11 3.99 21.67
CA ALA A 74 9.94 5.19 20.88
C ALA A 74 9.72 4.87 19.40
N LEU A 75 8.86 5.67 18.76
CA LEU A 75 8.58 5.61 17.34
C LEU A 75 9.71 6.23 16.50
N THR A 76 9.90 5.74 15.28
CA THR A 76 10.89 6.27 14.32
C THR A 76 10.36 6.23 12.89
N PHE A 77 10.90 7.07 12.02
CA PHE A 77 10.65 7.06 10.57
C PHE A 77 11.77 6.36 9.77
N SER A 78 12.94 6.13 10.38
CA SER A 78 14.08 5.43 9.78
C SER A 78 14.64 4.30 10.68
N TRP A 79 15.22 3.26 10.08
CA TRP A 79 15.84 2.15 10.83
C TRP A 79 17.25 2.51 11.31
N PRO A 80 17.66 2.21 12.58
CA PRO A 80 19.00 2.48 13.12
C PRO A 80 20.17 2.04 12.23
N ASP A 81 20.01 0.94 11.51
CA ASP A 81 21.00 0.30 10.65
C ASP A 81 20.81 0.61 9.14
N GLU A 82 19.80 1.40 8.78
CA GLU A 82 19.55 1.81 7.41
C GLU A 82 20.71 2.66 6.87
N LYS A 83 21.23 2.28 5.70
CA LYS A 83 22.27 3.04 5.02
C LYS A 83 21.71 4.39 4.59
N TRP A 84 22.31 5.46 5.10
CA TRP A 84 21.86 6.81 4.79
C TRP A 84 22.44 7.33 3.47
N ASP A 85 21.57 7.90 2.63
CA ASP A 85 21.96 8.59 1.40
C ASP A 85 22.19 10.08 1.67
N TYR A 86 23.45 10.46 1.85
CA TYR A 86 23.86 11.84 2.08
C TYR A 86 23.84 12.71 0.82
N GLU A 87 23.72 12.12 -0.38
CA GLU A 87 23.53 12.90 -1.61
C GLU A 87 22.07 13.36 -1.74
N ALA A 88 21.13 12.47 -1.40
CA ALA A 88 19.69 12.80 -1.39
C ALA A 88 19.27 13.63 -0.17
N ALA A 89 19.90 13.43 0.99
CA ALA A 89 19.58 14.10 2.25
C ALA A 89 20.86 14.57 2.98
N PRO A 90 21.47 15.68 2.54
CA PRO A 90 22.75 16.16 3.04
C PRO A 90 22.71 16.65 4.48
N GLU A 91 21.53 17.03 4.98
CA GLU A 91 21.31 17.44 6.38
C GLU A 91 21.52 16.28 7.36
N GLY A 92 21.55 15.05 6.85
CA GLY A 92 21.80 13.85 7.63
C GLY A 92 20.56 13.31 8.33
N ARG A 93 20.71 12.09 8.84
CA ARG A 93 19.60 11.29 9.36
C ARG A 93 18.80 11.96 10.47
N GLU A 94 19.48 12.49 11.48
CA GLU A 94 18.82 13.08 12.64
C GLU A 94 17.95 14.29 12.26
N ALA A 95 18.44 15.12 11.33
CA ALA A 95 17.70 16.29 10.86
C ALA A 95 16.45 15.89 10.06
N CYS A 96 16.58 14.89 9.17
CA CYS A 96 15.44 14.37 8.42
C CYS A 96 14.40 13.67 9.31
N GLU A 97 14.85 12.91 10.30
CA GLU A 97 13.99 12.29 11.31
C GLU A 97 13.21 13.35 12.10
N ALA A 98 13.89 14.41 12.55
CA ALA A 98 13.27 15.52 13.26
C ALA A 98 12.25 16.27 12.40
N ALA A 99 12.57 16.53 11.12
CA ALA A 99 11.65 17.18 10.19
C ALA A 99 10.38 16.34 9.95
N ARG A 100 10.50 15.01 9.80
CA ARG A 100 9.32 14.14 9.69
C ARG A 100 8.47 14.13 10.96
N TRP A 101 9.10 14.15 12.13
CA TRP A 101 8.40 14.27 13.41
C TRP A 101 7.65 15.60 13.54
N GLU A 102 8.26 16.70 13.10
CA GLU A 102 7.60 18.01 13.08
C GLU A 102 6.36 17.99 12.17
N GLN A 103 6.49 17.47 10.95
CA GLN A 103 5.39 17.36 9.99
C GLN A 103 4.26 16.47 10.52
N PHE A 104 4.59 15.27 10.99
CA PHE A 104 3.62 14.32 11.53
C PHE A 104 2.93 14.88 12.77
N GLY A 105 3.69 15.46 13.71
CA GLY A 105 3.15 16.08 14.91
C GLY A 105 2.22 17.27 14.62
N ALA A 106 2.58 18.12 13.65
CA ALA A 106 1.74 19.24 13.21
C ALA A 106 0.42 18.76 12.61
N MET A 107 0.47 17.73 11.75
CA MET A 107 -0.71 17.12 11.12
C MET A 107 -1.68 16.52 12.16
N LEU A 108 -1.15 15.78 13.14
CA LEU A 108 -1.95 15.23 14.26
C LEU A 108 -2.58 16.35 15.10
N THR A 109 -1.79 17.35 15.46
CA THR A 109 -2.25 18.48 16.27
C THR A 109 -3.35 19.26 15.56
N ALA A 110 -3.20 19.50 14.25
CA ALA A 110 -4.20 20.19 13.43
C ALA A 110 -5.52 19.39 13.34
N ALA A 111 -5.44 18.06 13.32
CA ALA A 111 -6.60 17.16 13.37
C ALA A 111 -7.19 16.99 14.78
N GLY A 112 -6.57 17.56 15.82
CA GLY A 112 -7.00 17.42 17.21
C GLY A 112 -6.62 16.10 17.88
N TYR A 113 -5.66 15.36 17.31
CA TYR A 113 -5.15 14.12 17.88
C TYR A 113 -3.88 14.35 18.72
N PRO A 114 -3.65 13.53 19.77
CA PRO A 114 -2.39 13.55 20.49
C PRO A 114 -1.25 13.01 19.61
N VAL A 115 -0.05 13.56 19.79
CA VAL A 115 1.17 13.01 19.14
C VAL A 115 1.62 11.76 19.92
N PRO A 116 1.69 10.58 19.29
CA PRO A 116 2.04 9.34 19.97
C PRO A 116 3.54 9.34 20.28
N LYS A 117 3.92 8.86 21.46
CA LYS A 117 5.32 8.72 21.85
C LYS A 117 5.81 7.29 21.74
N THR A 118 4.89 6.33 21.90
CA THR A 118 5.19 4.89 21.86
C THR A 118 4.33 4.16 20.83
N VAL A 119 4.70 2.91 20.53
CA VAL A 119 3.85 2.03 19.71
C VAL A 119 2.50 1.78 20.38
N ARG A 120 2.44 1.72 21.72
CA ARG A 120 1.19 1.63 22.46
C ARG A 120 0.31 2.86 22.27
N ASP A 121 0.88 4.07 22.33
CA ASP A 121 0.15 5.30 22.00
C ASP A 121 -0.38 5.28 20.55
N LEU A 122 0.44 4.78 19.61
CA LEU A 122 0.04 4.63 18.21
C LEU A 122 -1.12 3.64 18.05
N SER A 123 -1.15 2.56 18.84
CA SER A 123 -2.26 1.60 18.82
C SER A 123 -3.58 2.21 19.29
N GLU A 124 -3.55 3.12 20.26
CA GLU A 124 -4.76 3.85 20.69
C GLU A 124 -5.22 4.86 19.61
N LEU A 125 -4.31 5.43 18.83
CA LEU A 125 -4.67 6.21 17.63
C LEU A 125 -5.32 5.34 16.56
N TYR A 126 -4.84 4.11 16.34
CA TYR A 126 -5.47 3.17 15.40
C TYR A 126 -6.92 2.89 15.78
N LEU A 127 -7.20 2.72 17.07
CA LEU A 127 -8.57 2.56 17.59
C LEU A 127 -9.40 3.83 17.36
N THR A 128 -8.81 5.01 17.62
CA THR A 128 -9.48 6.31 17.43
C THR A 128 -9.84 6.56 15.97
N TRP A 129 -8.96 6.18 15.04
CA TRP A 129 -9.14 6.33 13.59
C TRP A 129 -10.00 5.24 12.97
N GLY A 130 -10.38 4.21 13.73
CA GLY A 130 -11.11 3.07 13.20
C GLY A 130 -10.28 2.18 12.27
N LEU A 131 -8.95 2.27 12.33
CA LEU A 131 -8.06 1.29 11.68
C LEU A 131 -8.12 -0.07 12.36
N ALA A 132 -8.49 -0.07 13.64
CA ALA A 132 -8.71 -1.26 14.45
C ALA A 132 -9.91 -1.04 15.38
N GLY A 133 -10.52 -2.14 15.83
CA GLY A 133 -11.53 -2.17 16.86
C GLY A 133 -11.13 -3.09 18.00
N ARG A 134 -11.47 -2.70 19.22
CA ARG A 134 -11.23 -3.45 20.46
C ARG A 134 -12.53 -3.62 21.23
N GLU A 135 -12.85 -4.86 21.57
CA GLU A 135 -14.00 -5.21 22.43
C GLU A 135 -13.51 -6.00 23.64
N GLU A 136 -13.82 -5.51 24.84
CA GLU A 136 -13.53 -6.25 26.07
C GLU A 136 -14.62 -7.28 26.35
N THR A 137 -14.24 -8.56 26.39
CA THR A 137 -15.15 -9.69 26.66
C THR A 137 -14.78 -10.38 27.99
N PRO A 138 -15.66 -11.20 28.56
CA PRO A 138 -15.32 -12.00 29.76
C PRO A 138 -14.12 -12.93 29.57
N ASP A 139 -13.85 -13.34 28.33
CA ASP A 139 -12.74 -14.22 27.97
C ASP A 139 -11.45 -13.44 27.64
N GLY A 140 -11.50 -12.10 27.69
CA GLY A 140 -10.41 -11.16 27.39
C GLY A 140 -10.72 -10.22 26.21
N THR A 141 -9.69 -9.59 25.68
CA THR A 141 -9.82 -8.58 24.62
C THR A 141 -9.94 -9.22 23.22
N ARG A 142 -10.99 -8.87 22.48
CA ARG A 142 -11.17 -9.24 21.07
C ARG A 142 -10.80 -8.07 20.15
N TRP A 143 -9.98 -8.35 19.15
CA TRP A 143 -9.55 -7.38 18.15
C TRP A 143 -10.31 -7.57 16.83
N SER A 144 -10.46 -6.48 16.09
CA SER A 144 -11.05 -6.46 14.76
C SER A 144 -10.40 -5.38 13.89
N MET A 145 -10.50 -5.53 12.59
CA MET A 145 -10.13 -4.50 11.60
C MET A 145 -11.28 -4.36 10.60
N PRO A 146 -11.55 -3.15 10.09
CA PRO A 146 -12.59 -2.96 9.08
C PRO A 146 -12.16 -3.64 7.77
N ALA A 147 -13.13 -4.11 6.98
CA ALA A 147 -12.81 -4.75 5.69
C ALA A 147 -12.07 -3.82 4.72
N ALA A 148 -12.34 -2.51 4.81
CA ALA A 148 -11.61 -1.48 4.11
C ALA A 148 -11.08 -0.45 5.11
N LEU A 149 -9.79 -0.12 4.99
CA LEU A 149 -9.19 0.89 5.85
C LEU A 149 -9.63 2.30 5.41
N PRO A 150 -9.99 3.21 6.34
CA PRO A 150 -10.18 4.62 6.01
C PRO A 150 -8.89 5.21 5.45
N LEU A 151 -9.01 6.16 4.52
CA LEU A 151 -7.84 6.78 3.91
C LEU A 151 -7.23 7.81 4.87
N PRO A 152 -5.90 8.04 4.82
CA PRO A 152 -5.28 9.10 5.62
C PRO A 152 -5.93 10.47 5.42
N GLY A 153 -6.34 10.79 4.18
CA GLY A 153 -6.98 12.06 3.83
C GLY A 153 -8.40 12.24 4.39
N ASP A 154 -9.05 11.17 4.81
CA ASP A 154 -10.37 11.24 5.47
C ASP A 154 -10.23 11.67 6.95
N LEU A 155 -9.04 11.48 7.53
CA LEU A 155 -8.79 11.59 8.97
C LEU A 155 -7.81 12.69 9.33
N LEU A 156 -6.89 13.03 8.42
CA LEU A 156 -5.79 13.95 8.64
C LEU A 156 -5.78 15.04 7.56
N PRO A 157 -5.45 16.30 7.92
CA PRO A 157 -5.28 17.37 6.97
C PRO A 157 -3.97 17.19 6.21
N LEU A 158 -4.04 16.54 5.05
CA LEU A 158 -2.90 16.36 4.17
C LEU A 158 -2.66 17.62 3.32
N ASP A 159 -1.40 17.92 3.04
CA ASP A 159 -1.06 18.93 2.03
C ASP A 159 -1.30 18.38 0.61
N ALA A 160 -1.36 19.31 -0.36
CA ALA A 160 -1.68 18.97 -1.74
C ALA A 160 -0.64 18.05 -2.41
N GLU A 161 0.63 18.13 -1.99
CA GLU A 161 1.70 17.30 -2.54
C GLU A 161 1.55 15.85 -2.07
N LEU A 162 1.35 15.65 -0.76
CA LEU A 162 1.11 14.35 -0.17
C LEU A 162 -0.20 13.73 -0.67
N THR A 163 -1.29 14.50 -0.77
CA THR A 163 -2.55 14.03 -1.36
C THR A 163 -2.32 13.50 -2.77
N LYS A 164 -1.68 14.31 -3.64
CA LYS A 164 -1.40 13.91 -5.02
C LYS A 164 -0.53 12.65 -5.09
N ARG A 165 0.47 12.55 -4.22
CA ARG A 165 1.34 11.37 -4.13
C ARG A 165 0.54 10.11 -3.76
N LEU A 166 -0.29 10.18 -2.73
CA LEU A 166 -1.11 9.04 -2.29
C LEU A 166 -2.14 8.63 -3.35
N ASP A 167 -2.75 9.61 -4.04
CA ASP A 167 -3.64 9.34 -5.18
C ASP A 167 -2.92 8.62 -6.31
N GLY A 168 -1.70 9.05 -6.64
CA GLY A 168 -0.86 8.39 -7.65
C GLY A 168 -0.51 6.95 -7.27
N ILE A 169 -0.13 6.69 -6.02
CA ILE A 169 0.18 5.33 -5.54
C ILE A 169 -1.05 4.42 -5.65
N ARG A 170 -2.21 4.91 -5.19
CA ARG A 170 -3.49 4.18 -5.31
C ARG A 170 -3.81 3.85 -6.77
N TRP A 171 -3.62 4.83 -7.65
CA TRP A 171 -3.84 4.66 -9.06
C TRP A 171 -2.92 3.57 -9.63
N THR A 172 -1.60 3.66 -9.40
CA THR A 172 -0.63 2.67 -9.87
C THR A 172 -0.89 1.27 -9.32
N MET A 173 -1.24 1.11 -8.04
CA MET A 173 -1.56 -0.21 -7.48
C MET A 173 -2.82 -0.81 -8.11
N ARG A 174 -3.79 0.03 -8.45
CA ARG A 174 -5.01 -0.41 -9.13
C ARG A 174 -4.76 -0.76 -10.60
N THR A 175 -4.01 0.06 -11.32
CA THR A 175 -3.83 -0.07 -12.78
C THR A 175 -2.68 -0.99 -13.15
N GLY A 176 -1.68 -1.18 -12.28
CA GLY A 176 -0.48 -1.98 -12.56
C GLY A 176 -0.77 -3.39 -13.08
N PRO A 177 -1.57 -4.22 -12.38
CA PRO A 177 -1.94 -5.54 -12.88
C PRO A 177 -2.68 -5.50 -14.23
N LEU A 178 -3.57 -4.52 -14.42
CA LEU A 178 -4.38 -4.36 -15.64
C LEU A 178 -3.49 -4.00 -16.85
N VAL A 179 -2.55 -3.08 -16.63
CA VAL A 179 -1.55 -2.69 -17.62
C VAL A 179 -0.65 -3.87 -17.96
N ASN A 180 -0.15 -4.61 -16.95
CA ASN A 180 0.69 -5.78 -17.20
C ASN A 180 -0.04 -6.83 -18.05
N THR A 181 -1.31 -7.10 -17.75
CA THR A 181 -2.12 -8.03 -18.56
C THR A 181 -2.29 -7.53 -20.01
N LEU A 182 -2.52 -6.23 -20.22
CA LEU A 182 -2.61 -5.66 -21.55
C LEU A 182 -1.26 -5.68 -22.30
N ILE A 183 -0.17 -5.36 -21.63
CA ILE A 183 1.18 -5.37 -22.19
C ILE A 183 1.59 -6.79 -22.58
N ASN A 184 1.35 -7.79 -21.73
CA ASN A 184 1.66 -9.18 -22.05
C ASN A 184 0.93 -9.62 -23.34
N HIS A 185 -0.33 -9.22 -23.52
CA HIS A 185 -1.02 -9.48 -24.78
C HIS A 185 -0.34 -8.78 -25.99
N LEU A 186 0.04 -7.51 -25.85
CA LEU A 186 0.70 -6.77 -26.92
C LEU A 186 2.09 -7.33 -27.27
N VAL A 187 2.84 -7.79 -26.27
CA VAL A 187 4.20 -8.34 -26.42
C VAL A 187 4.14 -9.79 -26.88
N ASP A 188 3.50 -10.67 -26.11
CA ASP A 188 3.59 -12.12 -26.29
C ASP A 188 2.71 -12.62 -27.44
N ASP A 189 1.51 -12.05 -27.60
CA ASP A 189 0.57 -12.50 -28.64
C ASP A 189 0.72 -11.73 -29.96
N LEU A 190 1.04 -10.43 -29.88
CA LEU A 190 1.10 -9.56 -31.06
C LEU A 190 2.53 -9.18 -31.50
N GLY A 191 3.55 -9.47 -30.69
CA GLY A 191 4.95 -9.27 -31.04
C GLY A 191 5.38 -7.79 -31.08
N GLU A 192 4.94 -7.00 -30.08
CA GLU A 192 5.29 -5.57 -29.92
C GLU A 192 4.92 -4.70 -31.15
N PRO A 193 3.64 -4.68 -31.57
CA PRO A 193 3.23 -3.87 -32.71
C PRO A 193 3.40 -2.38 -32.43
N GLU A 194 3.95 -1.60 -33.38
CA GLU A 194 4.00 -0.13 -33.29
C GLU A 194 2.59 0.48 -33.27
N GLU A 195 1.68 -0.07 -34.08
CA GLU A 195 0.29 0.36 -34.16
C GLU A 195 -0.65 -0.86 -34.21
N THR A 196 -1.72 -0.82 -33.43
CA THR A 196 -2.80 -1.81 -33.45
C THR A 196 -4.15 -1.14 -33.69
N LEU A 197 -4.87 -1.55 -34.74
CA LEU A 197 -6.26 -1.14 -34.98
C LEU A 197 -7.23 -2.08 -34.24
N THR A 198 -7.77 -1.62 -33.12
CA THR A 198 -8.58 -2.44 -32.20
C THR A 198 -9.82 -1.70 -31.70
N SER A 199 -10.57 -2.30 -30.77
CA SER A 199 -11.66 -1.68 -29.99
C SER A 199 -11.57 -2.19 -28.55
N LEU A 200 -12.27 -1.54 -27.61
CA LEU A 200 -12.21 -1.97 -26.21
C LEU A 200 -12.73 -3.41 -26.04
N ASP A 201 -13.81 -3.80 -26.73
CA ASP A 201 -14.31 -5.19 -26.68
C ASP A 201 -13.26 -6.22 -27.10
N ARG A 202 -12.46 -5.88 -28.12
CA ARG A 202 -11.49 -6.82 -28.68
C ARG A 202 -10.33 -7.00 -27.73
N LEU A 203 -9.85 -5.90 -27.15
CA LEU A 203 -8.83 -5.96 -26.11
C LEU A 203 -9.36 -6.70 -24.88
N ALA A 204 -10.56 -6.38 -24.41
CA ALA A 204 -11.19 -7.06 -23.27
C ALA A 204 -11.31 -8.57 -23.51
N ALA A 205 -11.79 -8.98 -24.68
CA ALA A 205 -11.89 -10.38 -25.05
C ALA A 205 -10.51 -11.07 -25.17
N ALA A 206 -9.50 -10.37 -25.68
CA ALA A 206 -8.15 -10.92 -25.85
C ALA A 206 -7.41 -11.07 -24.51
N THR A 207 -7.61 -10.11 -23.60
CA THR A 207 -6.92 -10.08 -22.30
C THR A 207 -7.70 -10.76 -21.18
N GLY A 208 -8.96 -11.16 -21.44
CA GLY A 208 -9.86 -11.70 -20.41
C GLY A 208 -10.27 -10.68 -19.34
N GLN A 209 -10.12 -9.38 -19.62
CA GLN A 209 -10.43 -8.28 -18.70
C GLN A 209 -11.84 -7.72 -18.98
N ASP A 210 -12.43 -7.01 -18.02
CA ASP A 210 -13.62 -6.21 -18.30
C ASP A 210 -13.25 -5.00 -19.19
N VAL A 211 -14.22 -4.48 -19.94
CA VAL A 211 -14.06 -3.30 -20.80
C VAL A 211 -13.60 -2.08 -20.00
N ASP A 212 -14.10 -1.91 -18.78
CA ASP A 212 -13.74 -0.77 -17.92
C ASP A 212 -12.30 -0.91 -17.41
N ASP A 213 -11.84 -2.13 -17.12
CA ASP A 213 -10.46 -2.41 -16.72
C ASP A 213 -9.47 -2.15 -17.87
N VAL A 214 -9.82 -2.57 -19.10
CA VAL A 214 -9.03 -2.23 -20.29
C VAL A 214 -8.97 -0.74 -20.51
N ARG A 215 -10.08 -0.02 -20.27
CA ARG A 215 -10.11 1.44 -20.41
C ARG A 215 -9.16 2.10 -19.40
N LEU A 216 -9.14 1.63 -18.15
CA LEU A 216 -8.22 2.12 -17.12
C LEU A 216 -6.76 1.83 -17.49
N ALA A 217 -6.45 0.62 -17.95
CA ALA A 217 -5.10 0.26 -18.39
C ALA A 217 -4.62 1.14 -19.56
N LEU A 218 -5.50 1.43 -20.53
CA LEU A 218 -5.19 2.32 -21.64
C LEU A 218 -4.98 3.76 -21.20
N ALA A 219 -5.83 4.27 -20.30
CA ALA A 219 -5.67 5.62 -19.76
C ALA A 219 -4.32 5.77 -19.06
N GLU A 220 -3.93 4.79 -18.24
CA GLU A 220 -2.64 4.76 -17.56
C GLU A 220 -1.44 4.72 -18.54
N LEU A 221 -1.51 3.89 -19.59
CA LEU A 221 -0.45 3.87 -20.61
C LEU A 221 -0.32 5.21 -21.35
N VAL A 222 -1.44 5.89 -21.61
CA VAL A 222 -1.44 7.21 -22.25
C VAL A 222 -0.91 8.29 -21.30
N GLU A 223 -1.34 8.29 -20.04
CA GLU A 223 -0.88 9.24 -19.03
C GLU A 223 0.61 9.09 -18.74
N SER A 224 1.11 7.86 -18.71
CA SER A 224 2.54 7.54 -18.55
C SER A 224 3.38 7.90 -19.79
N GLY A 225 2.77 8.20 -20.94
CA GLY A 225 3.48 8.45 -22.20
C GLY A 225 3.95 7.19 -22.95
N ASP A 226 3.55 6.01 -22.47
CA ASP A 226 3.88 4.70 -23.06
C ASP A 226 3.03 4.39 -24.31
N ALA A 227 1.89 5.08 -24.48
CA ALA A 227 1.01 4.90 -25.62
C ALA A 227 0.27 6.18 -26.02
N HIS A 228 -0.29 6.16 -27.23
CA HIS A 228 -1.25 7.13 -27.72
C HIS A 228 -2.46 6.43 -28.33
N VAL A 229 -3.64 6.99 -28.11
CA VAL A 229 -4.88 6.51 -28.74
C VAL A 229 -5.35 7.53 -29.76
N GLN A 230 -5.70 7.04 -30.96
CA GLN A 230 -6.18 7.88 -32.05
C GLN A 230 -7.50 7.35 -32.65
N ARG A 231 -8.37 8.26 -33.08
CA ARG A 231 -9.50 7.96 -33.96
C ARG A 231 -9.28 8.60 -35.32
N GLY A 232 -9.03 7.75 -36.32
CA GLY A 232 -8.58 8.24 -37.62
C GLY A 232 -7.17 8.84 -37.50
N GLN A 233 -7.05 10.16 -37.71
CA GLN A 233 -5.78 10.90 -37.59
C GLN A 233 -5.76 11.83 -36.37
N GLU A 234 -6.81 11.82 -35.55
CA GLU A 234 -6.94 12.73 -34.40
C GLU A 234 -6.67 11.98 -33.09
N PRO A 235 -5.97 12.59 -32.12
CA PRO A 235 -5.86 12.06 -30.76
C PRO A 235 -7.24 11.83 -30.16
N ALA A 236 -7.40 10.72 -29.44
CA ALA A 236 -8.61 10.37 -28.75
C ALA A 236 -8.32 10.17 -27.26
N ASP A 237 -9.25 10.65 -26.43
CA ASP A 237 -9.21 10.45 -24.99
C ASP A 237 -9.54 8.99 -24.65
N ALA A 238 -8.57 8.29 -24.03
CA ALA A 238 -8.68 6.89 -23.66
C ALA A 238 -9.85 6.64 -22.67
N GLU A 239 -10.09 7.57 -21.74
CA GLU A 239 -11.17 7.45 -20.74
C GLU A 239 -12.57 7.59 -21.35
N ARG A 240 -12.68 8.11 -22.58
CA ARG A 240 -13.95 8.39 -23.24
C ARG A 240 -14.20 7.52 -24.47
N LEU A 241 -13.39 6.48 -24.66
CA LEU A 241 -13.56 5.55 -25.77
C LEU A 241 -14.87 4.76 -25.64
N GLU A 242 -15.72 4.88 -26.67
CA GLU A 242 -16.87 3.99 -26.84
C GLU A 242 -16.41 2.54 -27.08
N THR A 243 -17.04 1.61 -26.36
CA THR A 243 -16.69 0.19 -26.28
C THR A 243 -16.48 -0.50 -27.64
N HIS A 244 -17.46 -0.37 -28.53
CA HIS A 244 -17.48 -1.07 -29.82
C HIS A 244 -16.72 -0.36 -30.94
N ARG A 245 -16.35 0.91 -30.74
CA ARG A 245 -15.75 1.71 -31.80
C ARG A 245 -14.27 1.43 -31.92
N ARG A 246 -13.81 1.34 -33.17
CA ARG A 246 -12.41 1.12 -33.46
C ARG A 246 -11.58 2.37 -33.20
N PHE A 247 -10.39 2.17 -32.67
CA PHE A 247 -9.34 3.16 -32.48
C PHE A 247 -7.99 2.54 -32.82
N ARG A 248 -7.00 3.40 -33.06
CA ARG A 248 -5.60 3.01 -33.21
C ARG A 248 -4.92 3.18 -31.86
N LEU A 249 -4.33 2.12 -31.36
CA LEU A 249 -3.40 2.14 -30.25
C LEU A 249 -1.99 2.20 -30.84
N VAL A 250 -1.26 3.28 -30.55
CA VAL A 250 0.12 3.49 -30.99
C VAL A 250 1.01 3.38 -29.76
N MET A 251 1.94 2.43 -29.76
CA MET A 251 2.83 2.19 -28.63
C MET A 251 4.14 2.95 -28.79
N ASN A 252 4.66 3.47 -27.68
CA ASN A 252 6.00 4.03 -27.58
C ASN A 252 6.91 3.05 -26.85
N TRP A 253 7.32 1.99 -27.55
CA TRP A 253 8.12 0.91 -26.96
C TRP A 253 9.46 1.38 -26.41
N ASP A 254 10.10 2.36 -27.04
CA ASP A 254 11.36 2.93 -26.53
C ASP A 254 11.16 3.55 -25.14
N HIS A 255 10.15 4.41 -24.99
CA HIS A 255 9.83 5.01 -23.69
C HIS A 255 9.46 3.94 -22.66
N PHE A 256 8.61 2.98 -23.05
CA PHE A 256 8.16 1.90 -22.19
C PHE A 256 9.33 1.04 -21.67
N HIS A 257 10.25 0.63 -22.54
CA HIS A 257 11.41 -0.17 -22.15
C HIS A 257 12.40 0.60 -21.28
N GLU A 258 12.60 1.89 -21.55
CA GLU A 258 13.47 2.74 -20.75
C GLU A 258 12.94 2.92 -19.31
N HIS A 259 11.63 3.13 -19.15
CA HIS A 259 11.05 3.57 -17.88
C HIS A 259 10.35 2.46 -17.08
N ARG A 260 9.75 1.45 -17.71
CA ARG A 260 9.00 0.39 -17.00
C ARG A 260 9.76 -0.93 -16.85
N ILE A 261 10.59 -1.35 -17.81
CA ILE A 261 11.36 -2.61 -17.67
C ILE A 261 12.46 -2.47 -16.60
N GLN A 262 13.03 -1.28 -16.42
CA GLN A 262 14.04 -1.05 -15.37
C GLN A 262 13.48 -1.17 -13.95
N LEU A 263 12.17 -0.98 -13.75
CA LEU A 263 11.52 -1.16 -12.45
C LEU A 263 11.30 -2.65 -12.12
N SER A 264 11.04 -3.51 -13.12
CA SER A 264 10.87 -4.96 -12.90
C SER A 264 12.17 -5.72 -12.59
N ILE A 265 13.34 -5.09 -12.75
CA ILE A 265 14.66 -5.71 -12.50
C ILE A 265 15.29 -5.19 -11.20
N ARG A 266 14.67 -4.21 -10.52
CA ARG A 266 15.21 -3.55 -9.31
C ARG A 266 14.39 -3.72 -8.03
N ASP A 267 13.36 -4.55 -8.04
CA ASP A 267 12.76 -5.13 -6.82
C ASP A 267 13.32 -6.53 -6.55
#